data_AF-A0A957RYC1-F1
#
_entry.id   AF-A0A957RYC1-F1
#
_cell.length_a   1.000
_cell.length_b   1.000
_cell.length_c   1.000
_cell.angle_alpha   90.00
_cell.angle_beta   90.00
_cell.angle_gamma   90.00
#
_symmetry.space_group_name_H-M   'P 1'
#
loop_
_entity.id
_entity.type
_entity.pdbx_description
1 polymer ?
#
loop_
_entity_poly.entity_id
_entity_poly.type
_entity_poly.pdbx_seq_one_letter_code
_entity_poly.pdbx_strand_id
1 'polypeptide(L)'
;ALTGVLLGWLNWTPELRAGLQQLSRKVHFGGMELLFSLALMIWHWRWWRNESSKGRVGRYVVLLLAGTNLLYHFPTLFAVLSHLKATAEIPAEGRLPSISAADFRGLLAQPAVLAQAIHVALASFAVAGVWLIFRADRCANEEDQLTAKSASMIALLATVLQFPVGFWLVAVYPPSAQKQLMGGDMLASVAFVLSMLGALGLLHFFSATMRRPESPKLRKWSVRLTVLIVVVMTIVLQRSRM
;
A
#
# COMPACT_ATOMS: atom_id res chain seq x y z
N ALA A 1 4.52 6.88 7.79
CA ALA A 1 3.63 8.06 7.86
C ALA A 1 4.16 9.21 7.00
N LEU A 2 5.37 9.74 7.25
CA LEU A 2 5.92 10.90 6.52
C LEU A 2 5.94 10.75 4.99
N THR A 3 6.39 9.60 4.47
CA THR A 3 6.40 9.34 3.01
C THR A 3 5.00 9.42 2.39
N GLY A 4 3.98 8.88 3.07
CA GLY A 4 2.60 8.94 2.58
C GLY A 4 2.03 10.37 2.61
N VAL A 5 2.35 11.15 3.64
CA VAL A 5 1.96 12.57 3.72
C VAL A 5 2.63 13.39 2.62
N LEU A 6 3.93 13.20 2.42
CA LEU A 6 4.68 13.88 1.35
C LEU A 6 4.11 13.53 -0.02
N LEU A 7 3.86 12.24 -0.29
CA LEU A 7 3.24 11.81 -1.54
C LEU A 7 1.82 12.36 -1.70
N GLY A 8 1.02 12.41 -0.64
CA GLY A 8 -0.31 13.00 -0.67
C GLY A 8 -0.28 14.49 -0.98
N TRP A 9 0.67 15.22 -0.38
CA TRP A 9 0.88 16.64 -0.65
C TRP A 9 1.33 16.90 -2.10
N LEU A 10 2.28 16.12 -2.61
CA LEU A 10 2.74 16.21 -4.00
C LEU A 10 1.64 15.88 -5.02
N ASN A 11 0.62 15.11 -4.63
CA ASN A 11 -0.51 14.74 -5.48
C ASN A 11 -1.76 15.62 -5.26
N TRP A 12 -1.65 16.70 -4.48
CA TRP A 12 -2.78 17.57 -4.13
C TRP A 12 -3.22 18.41 -5.34
N THR A 13 -4.20 17.89 -6.06
CA THR A 13 -4.74 18.48 -7.29
C THR A 13 -6.22 18.90 -7.11
N PRO A 14 -6.75 19.85 -7.91
CA PRO A 14 -8.16 20.23 -7.86
C PRO A 14 -9.11 19.05 -8.02
N GLU A 15 -8.77 18.10 -8.90
CA GLU A 15 -9.58 16.89 -9.15
C GLU A 15 -9.57 15.96 -7.93
N LEU A 16 -8.41 15.83 -7.26
CA LEU A 16 -8.33 15.06 -6.02
C LEU A 16 -9.21 15.70 -4.92
N ARG A 17 -9.18 17.04 -4.80
CA ARG A 17 -10.02 17.76 -3.85
C ARG A 17 -11.51 17.56 -4.15
N ALA A 18 -11.93 17.65 -5.42
CA ALA A 18 -13.32 17.42 -5.83
C ALA A 18 -13.77 15.97 -5.56
N GLY A 19 -12.92 14.99 -5.81
CA GLY A 19 -13.19 13.59 -5.47
C GLY A 19 -13.31 13.35 -3.96
N LEU A 20 -12.44 13.98 -3.16
CA LEU A 20 -12.53 13.91 -1.69
C LEU A 20 -13.80 14.57 -1.15
N GLN A 21 -14.31 15.62 -1.80
CA GLN A 21 -15.57 16.26 -1.43
C GLN A 21 -16.78 15.35 -1.68
N GLN A 22 -16.82 14.65 -2.82
CA GLN A 22 -17.85 13.64 -3.10
C GLN A 22 -17.89 12.52 -2.07
N LEU A 23 -16.71 12.16 -1.56
CA LEU A 23 -16.52 11.13 -0.55
C LEU A 23 -16.40 11.70 0.86
N SER A 24 -16.77 12.97 1.11
CA SER A 24 -16.51 13.67 2.38
C SER A 24 -16.94 12.89 3.62
N ARG A 25 -18.14 12.29 3.61
CA ARG A 25 -18.62 11.44 4.71
C ARG A 25 -17.74 10.20 4.94
N LYS A 26 -17.28 9.56 3.86
CA LYS A 26 -16.40 8.38 3.92
C LYS A 26 -14.96 8.75 4.29
N VAL A 27 -14.47 9.90 3.84
CA VAL A 27 -13.17 10.46 4.24
C VAL A 27 -13.17 10.80 5.73
N HIS A 28 -14.24 11.44 6.22
CA HIS A 28 -14.40 11.72 7.65
C HIS A 28 -14.41 10.42 8.47
N PHE A 29 -15.22 9.44 8.05
CA PHE A 29 -15.24 8.12 8.68
C PHE A 29 -13.87 7.43 8.66
N GLY A 30 -13.19 7.42 7.51
CA GLY A 30 -11.82 6.90 7.40
C GLY A 30 -10.84 7.62 8.32
N GLY A 31 -10.98 8.94 8.50
CA GLY A 31 -10.22 9.72 9.47
C GLY A 31 -10.43 9.24 10.91
N MET A 32 -11.69 8.98 11.30
CA MET A 32 -12.00 8.39 12.61
C MET A 32 -11.42 6.99 12.77
N GLU A 33 -11.47 6.16 11.72
CA GLU A 33 -10.87 4.81 11.74
C GLU A 33 -9.34 4.84 11.85
N LEU A 34 -8.68 5.85 11.27
CA LEU A 34 -7.25 6.09 11.48
C LEU A 34 -6.95 6.41 12.93
N LEU A 35 -7.72 7.32 13.54
CA LEU A 35 -7.58 7.69 14.94
C LEU A 35 -7.83 6.51 15.87
N PHE A 36 -8.84 5.68 15.57
CA PHE A 36 -9.13 4.46 16.30
C PHE A 36 -7.96 3.47 16.22
N SER A 37 -7.44 3.22 15.01
CA SER A 37 -6.29 2.33 14.79
C SER A 37 -5.04 2.86 15.51
N LEU A 38 -4.84 4.18 15.52
CA LEU A 38 -3.75 4.83 16.26
C LEU A 38 -3.92 4.67 17.77
N ALA A 39 -5.14 4.82 18.29
CA ALA A 39 -5.43 4.60 19.70
C ALA A 39 -5.14 3.16 20.12
N LEU A 40 -5.52 2.17 19.30
CA LEU A 40 -5.18 0.77 19.51
C LEU A 40 -3.67 0.52 19.51
N MET A 41 -2.92 1.13 18.58
CA MET A 41 -1.46 1.02 18.54
C MET A 41 -0.78 1.66 19.77
N ILE A 42 -1.25 2.82 20.21
CA ILE A 42 -0.76 3.50 21.43
C ILE A 42 -1.05 2.65 22.66
N TRP A 43 -2.27 2.10 22.76
CA TRP A 43 -2.64 1.20 23.84
C TRP A 43 -1.75 -0.04 23.84
N HIS A 44 -1.59 -0.72 22.69
CA HIS A 44 -0.69 -1.85 22.56
C HIS A 44 0.74 -1.50 23.02
N TRP A 45 1.28 -0.35 22.58
CA TRP A 45 2.61 0.10 22.99
C TRP A 45 2.72 0.33 24.50
N ARG A 46 1.73 0.98 25.13
CA ARG A 46 1.70 1.17 26.59
C ARG A 46 1.59 -0.17 27.32
N TRP A 47 0.75 -1.08 26.85
CA TRP A 47 0.61 -2.42 27.42
C TRP A 47 1.91 -3.22 27.31
N TRP A 48 2.63 -3.10 26.19
CA TRP A 48 3.92 -3.75 25.99
C TRP A 48 4.96 -3.30 27.02
N ARG A 49 4.98 -2.01 27.40
CA ARG A 49 5.96 -1.48 28.36
C ARG A 49 5.78 -1.95 29.80
N ASN A 50 4.58 -2.41 30.18
CA ASN A 50 4.28 -2.77 31.57
C ASN A 50 4.67 -4.23 31.94
N GLU A 51 5.56 -4.88 31.18
CA GLU A 51 6.22 -6.20 31.39
C GLU A 51 5.38 -7.41 31.83
N SER A 52 4.07 -7.27 31.98
CA SER A 52 3.19 -8.38 32.32
C SER A 52 3.16 -9.39 31.18
N SER A 53 3.65 -10.60 31.45
CA SER A 53 3.54 -11.77 30.56
C SER A 53 2.09 -12.20 30.33
N LYS A 54 1.15 -11.71 31.16
CA LYS A 54 -0.29 -11.96 31.02
C LYS A 54 -0.84 -11.14 29.84
N GLY A 55 -1.49 -11.85 28.91
CA GLY A 55 -2.23 -11.21 27.81
C GLY A 55 -1.52 -11.17 26.45
N ARG A 56 -0.55 -12.06 26.19
CA ARG A 56 0.11 -12.19 24.87
C ARG A 56 -0.89 -12.30 23.71
N VAL A 57 -1.95 -13.10 23.87
CA VAL A 57 -3.03 -13.24 22.86
C VAL A 57 -3.75 -11.90 22.63
N GLY A 58 -4.10 -11.18 23.71
CA GLY A 58 -4.77 -9.89 23.61
C GLY A 58 -3.95 -8.85 22.83
N ARG A 59 -2.62 -8.86 22.96
CA ARG A 59 -1.74 -7.98 22.19
C ARG A 59 -1.82 -8.25 20.68
N TYR A 60 -1.80 -9.52 20.29
CA TYR A 60 -1.97 -9.90 18.87
C TYR A 60 -3.36 -9.53 18.34
N VAL A 61 -4.41 -9.69 19.14
CA VAL A 61 -5.78 -9.28 18.75
C VAL A 61 -5.83 -7.77 18.53
N VAL A 62 -5.26 -6.95 19.41
CA VAL A 62 -5.23 -5.49 19.24
C VAL A 62 -4.47 -5.08 17.98
N LEU A 63 -3.32 -5.69 17.71
CA LEU A 63 -2.56 -5.43 16.48
C LEU A 63 -3.31 -5.89 15.23
N LEU A 64 -3.98 -7.04 15.29
CA LEU A 64 -4.80 -7.55 14.21
C LEU A 64 -5.95 -6.58 13.91
N LEU A 65 -6.70 -6.15 14.94
CA LEU A 65 -7.79 -5.19 14.78
C LEU A 65 -7.30 -3.87 14.18
N ALA A 66 -6.19 -3.31 14.67
CA ALA A 66 -5.63 -2.09 14.11
C ALA A 66 -5.19 -2.27 12.64
N GLY A 67 -4.52 -3.39 12.32
CA GLY A 67 -4.03 -3.67 10.98
C GLY A 67 -5.15 -3.95 9.97
N THR A 68 -6.13 -4.79 10.33
CA THR A 68 -7.25 -5.13 9.45
C THR A 68 -8.18 -3.94 9.24
N ASN A 69 -8.38 -3.10 10.27
CA ASN A 69 -9.15 -1.87 10.12
C ASN A 69 -8.55 -0.93 9.06
N LEU A 70 -7.23 -0.72 9.11
CA LEU A 70 -6.52 0.08 8.11
C LEU A 70 -6.59 -0.56 6.71
N LEU A 71 -6.37 -1.87 6.60
CA LEU A 71 -6.41 -2.59 5.33
C LEU A 71 -7.81 -2.66 4.71
N TYR A 72 -8.86 -2.66 5.52
CA TYR A 72 -10.23 -2.71 5.03
C TYR A 72 -10.69 -1.36 4.48
N HIS A 73 -10.38 -0.26 5.18
CA HIS A 73 -10.91 1.06 4.85
C HIS A 73 -10.09 1.85 3.83
N PHE A 74 -8.76 1.86 3.92
CA PHE A 74 -7.95 2.79 3.12
C PHE A 74 -7.73 2.34 1.67
N PRO A 75 -7.30 1.09 1.39
CA PRO A 75 -7.12 0.62 0.02
C PRO A 75 -8.39 0.76 -0.82
N THR A 76 -9.54 0.39 -0.25
CA THR A 76 -10.84 0.47 -0.90
C THR A 76 -11.27 1.91 -1.17
N LEU A 77 -11.16 2.80 -0.18
CA LEU A 77 -11.47 4.22 -0.33
C LEU A 77 -10.62 4.88 -1.43
N PHE A 78 -9.30 4.66 -1.42
CA PHE A 78 -8.41 5.26 -2.40
C PHE A 78 -8.56 4.63 -3.79
N ALA A 79 -8.90 3.35 -3.90
CA ALA A 79 -9.19 2.71 -5.17
C ALA A 79 -10.49 3.26 -5.79
N VAL A 80 -11.54 3.46 -5.00
CA VAL A 80 -12.79 4.11 -5.46
C VAL A 80 -12.51 5.55 -5.89
N LEU A 81 -11.79 6.33 -5.09
CA LEU A 81 -11.41 7.70 -5.43
C LEU A 81 -10.60 7.77 -6.74
N SER A 82 -9.67 6.82 -6.92
CA SER A 82 -8.88 6.66 -8.13
C SER A 82 -9.76 6.36 -9.34
N HIS A 83 -10.72 5.45 -9.21
CA HIS A 83 -11.66 5.11 -10.29
C HIS A 83 -12.53 6.31 -10.65
N LEU A 84 -13.11 6.99 -9.67
CA LEU A 84 -13.92 8.20 -9.89
C LEU A 84 -13.11 9.28 -10.60
N LYS A 85 -11.84 9.48 -10.26
CA LYS A 85 -10.99 10.45 -10.97
C LYS A 85 -10.80 10.09 -12.45
N ALA A 86 -10.75 8.80 -12.78
CA ALA A 86 -10.56 8.34 -14.15
C ALA A 86 -11.85 8.38 -14.98
N THR A 87 -13.03 8.35 -14.36
CA THR A 87 -14.33 8.31 -15.05
C THR A 87 -15.17 9.57 -14.90
N ALA A 88 -14.85 10.45 -13.95
CA ALA A 88 -15.61 11.67 -13.73
C ALA A 88 -15.40 12.66 -14.88
N GLU A 89 -16.42 12.82 -15.71
CA GLU A 89 -16.66 14.06 -16.42
C GLU A 89 -17.05 15.11 -15.37
N ILE A 90 -16.25 16.16 -15.22
CA ILE A 90 -16.53 17.25 -14.28
C ILE A 90 -17.80 17.96 -14.79
N PRO A 91 -18.94 17.90 -14.08
CA PRO A 91 -20.15 18.60 -14.50
C PRO A 91 -19.88 20.11 -14.50
N ALA A 92 -20.46 20.83 -15.47
CA ALA A 92 -20.28 22.28 -15.63
C ALA A 92 -20.59 23.09 -14.36
N GLU A 93 -21.42 22.56 -13.46
CA GLU A 93 -21.83 23.20 -12.19
C GLU A 93 -20.82 23.02 -11.04
N GLY A 94 -19.71 22.31 -11.25
CA GLY A 94 -18.57 22.28 -10.32
C GLY A 94 -18.81 21.58 -8.97
N ARG A 95 -19.98 20.97 -8.75
CA ARG A 95 -20.26 20.09 -7.60
C ARG A 95 -20.76 18.73 -8.09
N LEU A 96 -20.00 17.69 -7.79
CA LEU A 96 -20.44 16.32 -7.98
C LEU A 96 -21.32 15.89 -6.79
N PRO A 97 -22.46 15.22 -7.03
CA PRO A 97 -23.34 14.76 -5.96
C PRO A 97 -22.62 13.78 -5.04
N SER A 98 -22.96 13.80 -3.75
CA SER A 98 -22.39 12.86 -2.77
C SER A 98 -22.81 11.42 -3.11
N ILE A 99 -21.84 10.51 -3.13
CA ILE A 99 -22.07 9.10 -3.48
C ILE A 99 -22.80 8.39 -2.33
N SER A 100 -23.90 7.70 -2.65
CA SER A 100 -24.64 6.93 -1.65
C SER A 100 -23.85 5.70 -1.19
N ALA A 101 -24.23 5.12 -0.05
CA ALA A 101 -23.59 3.89 0.42
C ALA A 101 -23.85 2.68 -0.50
N ALA A 102 -24.93 2.69 -1.29
CA ALA A 102 -25.22 1.66 -2.29
C ALA A 102 -24.29 1.81 -3.50
N ASP A 103 -24.17 3.03 -4.02
CA ASP A 103 -23.30 3.34 -5.17
C ASP A 103 -21.84 3.04 -4.85
N PHE A 104 -21.37 3.42 -3.65
CA PHE A 104 -20.02 3.09 -3.21
C PHE A 104 -19.74 1.58 -3.22
N ARG A 105 -20.70 0.76 -2.78
CA ARG A 105 -20.58 -0.70 -2.83
C ARG A 105 -20.58 -1.22 -4.26
N GLY A 106 -21.37 -0.62 -5.15
CA GLY A 106 -21.32 -0.90 -6.58
C GLY A 106 -19.94 -0.62 -7.18
N LEU A 107 -19.32 0.50 -6.81
CA LEU A 107 -17.95 0.85 -7.24
C LEU A 107 -16.92 -0.15 -6.70
N LEU A 108 -17.05 -0.63 -5.47
CA LEU A 108 -16.15 -1.65 -4.92
C LEU A 108 -16.17 -2.98 -5.69
N ALA A 109 -17.31 -3.32 -6.29
CA ALA A 109 -17.45 -4.53 -7.08
C ALA A 109 -16.82 -4.42 -8.47
N GLN A 110 -16.39 -3.22 -8.89
CA GLN A 110 -15.76 -3.05 -10.19
C GLN A 110 -14.36 -3.70 -10.20
N PRO A 111 -14.01 -4.42 -11.29
CA PRO A 111 -12.73 -5.14 -11.37
C PRO A 111 -11.50 -4.26 -11.15
N ALA A 112 -11.50 -3.03 -11.68
CA ALA A 112 -10.38 -2.09 -11.52
C ALA A 112 -10.18 -1.65 -10.07
N VAL A 113 -11.27 -1.38 -9.35
CA VAL A 113 -11.23 -0.99 -7.93
C VAL A 113 -10.74 -2.15 -7.08
N LEU A 114 -11.26 -3.36 -7.33
CA LEU A 114 -10.89 -4.55 -6.59
C LEU A 114 -9.42 -4.93 -6.81
N ALA A 115 -8.96 -4.96 -8.07
CA ALA A 115 -7.57 -5.23 -8.41
C ALA A 115 -6.62 -4.23 -7.74
N GLN A 116 -6.96 -2.93 -7.76
CA GLN A 116 -6.16 -1.88 -7.12
C GLN A 116 -6.12 -2.04 -5.60
N ALA A 117 -7.27 -2.29 -4.96
CA ALA A 117 -7.34 -2.48 -3.51
C ALA A 117 -6.52 -3.69 -3.05
N ILE A 118 -6.63 -4.83 -3.76
CA ILE A 118 -5.84 -6.03 -3.48
C ILE A 118 -4.35 -5.76 -3.69
N HIS A 119 -3.97 -5.07 -4.78
CA HIS A 119 -2.58 -4.74 -5.06
C HIS A 119 -1.97 -3.91 -3.92
N VAL A 120 -2.69 -2.90 -3.43
CA VAL A 120 -2.25 -2.05 -2.31
C VAL A 120 -2.21 -2.83 -0.99
N ALA A 121 -3.15 -3.75 -0.75
CA ALA A 121 -3.13 -4.60 0.43
C ALA A 121 -1.87 -5.50 0.45
N LEU A 122 -1.55 -6.14 -0.67
CA LEU A 122 -0.31 -6.93 -0.82
C LEU A 122 0.95 -6.07 -0.65
N ALA A 123 0.97 -4.88 -1.27
CA ALA A 123 2.07 -3.92 -1.08
C ALA A 123 2.25 -3.54 0.40
N SER A 124 1.15 -3.41 1.15
CA SER A 124 1.18 -3.10 2.58
C SER A 124 1.80 -4.22 3.40
N PHE A 125 1.51 -5.49 3.09
CA PHE A 125 2.19 -6.64 3.70
C PHE A 125 3.69 -6.68 3.38
N ALA A 126 4.07 -6.40 2.12
CA ALA A 126 5.47 -6.33 1.72
C ALA A 126 6.23 -5.24 2.47
N VAL A 127 5.66 -4.03 2.55
CA VAL A 127 6.23 -2.88 3.28
C VAL A 127 6.31 -3.16 4.78
N ALA A 128 5.30 -3.81 5.38
CA ALA A 128 5.34 -4.21 6.78
C ALA A 128 6.47 -5.20 7.06
N GLY A 129 6.64 -6.22 6.19
CA GLY A 129 7.77 -7.15 6.28
C GLY A 129 9.12 -6.45 6.16
N VAL A 130 9.27 -5.52 5.22
CA VAL A 130 10.49 -4.72 5.07
C VAL A 130 10.80 -3.88 6.31
N TRP A 131 9.77 -3.31 6.95
CA TRP A 131 9.95 -2.55 8.18
C TRP A 131 10.41 -3.43 9.36
N LEU A 132 9.90 -4.65 9.45
CA LEU A 132 10.37 -5.63 10.44
C LEU A 132 11.82 -6.07 10.17
N ILE A 133 12.18 -6.30 8.91
CA ILE A 133 13.58 -6.58 8.50
C ILE A 133 14.50 -5.41 8.90
N PHE A 134 14.06 -4.16 8.68
CA PHE A 134 14.82 -2.97 9.05
C PHE A 134 15.00 -2.86 10.57
N ARG A 135 13.98 -3.18 11.36
CA ARG A 135 14.08 -3.18 12.83
C ARG A 135 15.01 -4.28 13.34
N ALA A 136 14.93 -5.48 12.78
CA ALA A 136 15.82 -6.59 13.10
C ALA A 136 17.29 -6.29 12.75
N ASP A 137 17.60 -5.36 11.84
CA ASP A 137 18.99 -4.93 11.59
C ASP A 137 19.65 -4.22 12.79
N ARG A 138 18.85 -3.71 13.73
CA ARG A 138 19.33 -2.92 14.87
C ARG A 138 19.64 -3.75 16.11
N CYS A 139 19.24 -5.00 16.13
CA CYS A 139 19.40 -5.90 17.26
C CYS A 139 19.99 -7.22 16.73
N ALA A 140 21.05 -7.72 17.35
CA ALA A 140 21.87 -8.81 16.80
C ALA A 140 21.61 -10.17 17.47
N ASN A 141 20.43 -10.37 18.06
CA ASN A 141 20.12 -11.61 18.77
C ASN A 141 19.42 -12.65 17.85
N GLU A 142 19.26 -13.88 18.34
CA GLU A 142 18.63 -14.97 17.60
C GLU A 142 17.15 -14.71 17.26
N GLU A 143 16.42 -14.04 18.17
CA GLU A 143 15.02 -13.67 17.98
C GLU A 143 14.84 -12.67 16.81
N ASP A 144 15.80 -11.76 16.63
CA ASP A 144 15.81 -10.81 15.50
C ASP A 144 16.05 -11.53 14.18
N GLN A 145 16.91 -12.56 14.16
CA GLN A 145 17.14 -13.37 12.96
C GLN A 145 15.88 -14.14 12.57
N LEU A 146 15.17 -14.74 13.54
CA LEU A 146 13.88 -15.39 13.31
C LEU A 146 12.81 -14.40 12.82
N THR A 147 12.81 -13.18 13.37
CA THR A 147 11.94 -12.09 12.93
C THR A 147 12.24 -11.68 11.49
N ALA A 148 13.50 -11.45 11.15
CA ALA A 148 13.93 -11.09 9.80
C ALA A 148 13.59 -12.18 8.77
N LYS A 149 13.77 -13.46 9.13
CA LYS A 149 13.40 -14.61 8.30
C LYS A 149 11.90 -14.65 8.03
N SER A 150 11.09 -14.57 9.08
CA SER A 150 9.62 -14.60 8.97
C SER A 150 9.07 -13.40 8.20
N ALA A 151 9.61 -12.21 8.47
CA ALA A 151 9.25 -10.98 7.76
C ALA A 151 9.64 -11.03 6.28
N SER A 152 10.80 -11.60 5.95
CA SER A 152 11.23 -11.83 4.56
C SER A 152 10.31 -12.80 3.83
N MET A 153 9.82 -13.85 4.50
CA MET A 153 8.87 -14.78 3.91
C MET A 153 7.52 -14.11 3.59
N ILE A 154 6.99 -13.30 4.53
CA ILE A 154 5.74 -12.55 4.31
C ILE A 154 5.92 -11.57 3.14
N ALA A 155 7.01 -10.81 3.13
CA ALA A 155 7.27 -9.84 2.06
C ALA A 155 7.49 -10.52 0.70
N LEU A 156 8.17 -11.67 0.68
CA LEU A 156 8.36 -12.49 -0.52
C LEU A 156 7.02 -12.98 -1.07
N LEU A 157 6.19 -13.61 -0.23
CA LEU A 157 4.88 -14.12 -0.65
C LEU A 157 3.98 -13.00 -1.17
N ALA A 158 3.93 -11.87 -0.46
CA ALA A 158 3.18 -10.71 -0.90
C ALA A 158 3.67 -10.21 -2.27
N THR A 159 4.99 -10.09 -2.47
CA THR A 159 5.59 -9.64 -3.73
C THR A 159 5.32 -10.62 -4.88
N VAL A 160 5.34 -11.93 -4.63
CA VAL A 160 4.97 -12.95 -5.64
C VAL A 160 3.51 -12.79 -6.05
N LEU A 161 2.60 -12.65 -5.08
CA LEU A 161 1.17 -12.47 -5.35
C LEU A 161 0.87 -11.12 -6.03
N GLN A 162 1.73 -10.12 -5.91
CA GLN A 162 1.57 -8.85 -6.62
C GLN A 162 1.72 -8.99 -8.13
N PHE A 163 2.43 -10.00 -8.66
CA PHE A 163 2.54 -10.21 -10.11
C PHE A 163 1.18 -10.53 -10.76
N PRO A 164 0.46 -11.61 -10.39
CA PRO A 164 -0.84 -11.91 -11.00
C PRO A 164 -1.85 -10.77 -10.78
N VAL A 165 -1.84 -10.12 -9.61
CA VAL A 165 -2.72 -8.97 -9.33
C VAL A 165 -2.32 -7.76 -10.16
N GLY A 166 -1.03 -7.51 -10.39
CA GLY A 166 -0.52 -6.44 -11.24
C GLY A 166 -0.88 -6.66 -12.72
N PHE A 167 -0.75 -7.89 -13.22
CA PHE A 167 -1.24 -8.24 -14.56
C PHE A 167 -2.75 -8.03 -14.69
N TRP A 168 -3.52 -8.48 -13.69
CA TRP A 168 -4.96 -8.24 -13.65
C TRP A 168 -5.28 -6.74 -13.67
N LEU A 169 -4.58 -5.94 -12.87
CA LEU A 169 -4.74 -4.49 -12.81
C LEU A 169 -4.51 -3.82 -14.18
N VAL A 170 -3.43 -4.16 -14.87
CA VAL A 170 -3.15 -3.63 -16.22
C VAL A 170 -4.24 -4.06 -17.21
N ALA A 171 -4.70 -5.30 -17.15
CA ALA A 171 -5.74 -5.83 -18.04
C ALA A 171 -7.09 -5.10 -17.90
N VAL A 172 -7.42 -4.61 -16.70
CA VAL A 172 -8.68 -3.89 -16.44
C VAL A 172 -8.54 -2.37 -16.48
N TYR A 173 -7.35 -1.83 -16.77
CA TYR A 173 -7.15 -0.41 -16.96
C TYR A 173 -7.77 0.10 -18.27
N PRO A 174 -8.20 1.38 -18.33
CA PRO A 174 -8.66 1.99 -19.57
C PRO A 174 -7.59 1.89 -20.69
N PRO A 175 -7.99 1.78 -21.97
CA PRO A 175 -7.05 1.67 -23.09
C PRO A 175 -6.03 2.82 -23.17
N SER A 176 -6.39 4.03 -22.74
CA SER A 176 -5.48 5.18 -22.66
C SER A 176 -4.34 4.95 -21.67
N ALA A 177 -4.64 4.49 -20.45
CA ALA A 177 -3.66 4.17 -19.43
C ALA A 177 -2.78 2.97 -19.87
N GLN A 178 -3.36 1.94 -20.48
CA GLN A 178 -2.60 0.83 -21.06
C GLN A 178 -1.64 1.35 -22.13
N LYS A 179 -2.11 2.19 -23.05
CA LYS A 179 -1.28 2.80 -24.10
C LYS A 179 -0.11 3.59 -23.51
N GLN A 180 -0.33 4.38 -22.45
CA GLN A 180 0.73 5.13 -21.78
C GLN A 180 1.81 4.20 -21.20
N LEU A 181 1.41 3.09 -20.57
CA LEU A 181 2.34 2.09 -20.05
C LEU A 181 3.08 1.33 -21.18
N MET A 182 2.46 1.16 -22.34
CA MET A 182 2.97 0.39 -23.49
C MET A 182 3.66 1.24 -24.56
N GLY A 183 4.17 2.42 -24.21
CA GLY A 183 5.01 3.26 -25.06
C GLY A 183 4.41 4.61 -25.45
N GLY A 184 3.17 4.89 -25.05
CA GLY A 184 2.52 6.18 -25.24
C GLY A 184 3.16 7.31 -24.44
N ASP A 185 3.72 7.00 -23.26
CA ASP A 185 4.59 7.89 -22.49
C ASP A 185 5.88 7.13 -22.18
N MET A 186 7.00 7.56 -22.76
CA MET A 186 8.29 6.89 -22.62
C MET A 186 8.76 6.82 -21.15
N LEU A 187 8.48 7.86 -20.36
CA LEU A 187 8.84 7.86 -18.93
C LEU A 187 7.98 6.86 -18.16
N ALA A 188 6.68 6.79 -18.44
CA ALA A 188 5.77 5.82 -17.82
C ALA A 188 6.21 4.39 -18.14
N SER A 189 6.53 4.10 -19.41
CA SER A 189 6.98 2.78 -19.85
C SER A 189 8.31 2.37 -19.24
N VAL A 190 9.30 3.28 -19.22
CA VAL A 190 10.60 3.00 -18.58
C VAL A 190 10.42 2.78 -17.08
N ALA A 191 9.65 3.62 -16.40
CA ALA A 191 9.36 3.44 -14.97
C ALA A 191 8.64 2.11 -14.71
N PHE A 192 7.69 1.73 -15.56
CA PHE A 192 6.99 0.45 -15.47
C PHE A 192 7.96 -0.74 -15.63
N VAL A 193 8.83 -0.74 -16.64
CA VAL A 193 9.84 -1.79 -16.81
C VAL A 193 10.81 -1.83 -15.62
N LEU A 194 11.33 -0.68 -15.18
CA LEU A 194 12.26 -0.60 -14.04
C LEU A 194 11.64 -1.12 -12.75
N SER A 195 10.36 -0.84 -12.52
CA SER A 195 9.65 -1.35 -11.35
C SER A 195 9.46 -2.86 -11.38
N MET A 196 9.22 -3.44 -12.57
CA MET A 196 9.09 -4.89 -12.76
C MET A 196 10.43 -5.58 -12.48
N LEU A 197 11.52 -5.05 -13.04
CA LEU A 197 12.88 -5.53 -12.78
C LEU A 197 13.25 -5.36 -11.30
N GLY A 198 12.86 -4.24 -10.69
CA GLY A 198 13.01 -4.00 -9.26
C GLY A 198 12.28 -5.04 -8.42
N ALA A 199 11.03 -5.38 -8.77
CA ALA A 199 10.25 -6.40 -8.06
C ALA A 199 10.92 -7.78 -8.14
N LEU A 200 11.45 -8.17 -9.30
CA LEU A 200 12.25 -9.39 -9.45
C LEU A 200 13.52 -9.36 -8.57
N GLY A 201 14.20 -8.20 -8.52
CA GLY A 201 15.32 -7.97 -7.60
C GLY A 201 14.91 -8.12 -6.13
N LEU A 202 13.74 -7.62 -5.73
CA LEU A 202 13.21 -7.80 -4.37
C LEU A 202 12.95 -9.27 -4.06
N LEU A 203 12.41 -10.06 -4.99
CA LEU A 203 12.24 -11.51 -4.79
C LEU A 203 13.57 -12.18 -4.46
N HIS A 204 14.63 -11.81 -5.20
CA HIS A 204 15.98 -12.31 -4.91
C HIS A 204 16.45 -11.89 -3.51
N PHE A 205 16.34 -10.60 -3.16
CA PHE A 205 16.82 -10.10 -1.87
C PHE A 205 16.02 -10.64 -0.68
N PHE A 206 14.70 -10.79 -0.79
CA PHE A 206 13.88 -11.39 0.25
C PHE A 206 14.18 -12.89 0.42
N SER A 207 14.32 -13.62 -0.69
CA SER A 207 14.73 -15.03 -0.64
C SER A 207 16.13 -15.19 -0.02
N ALA A 208 17.07 -14.33 -0.40
CA ALA A 208 18.43 -14.34 0.16
C ALA A 208 18.45 -13.95 1.64
N THR A 209 17.65 -12.96 2.06
CA THR A 209 17.52 -12.54 3.47
C THR A 209 16.84 -13.64 4.30
N MET A 210 15.87 -14.36 3.74
CA MET A 210 15.24 -15.50 4.41
C MET A 210 16.24 -16.64 4.67
N ARG A 211 17.18 -16.88 3.74
CA ARG A 211 18.23 -17.91 3.86
C ARG A 211 19.40 -17.48 4.72
N ARG A 212 19.74 -16.18 4.70
CA ARG A 212 20.86 -15.56 5.41
C ARG A 212 20.36 -14.36 6.23
N PRO A 213 19.50 -14.58 7.22
CA PRO A 213 18.89 -13.50 8.00
C PRO A 213 19.92 -12.69 8.77
N GLU A 214 21.11 -13.23 9.02
CA GLU A 214 22.25 -12.58 9.67
C GLU A 214 22.89 -11.48 8.83
N SER A 215 22.74 -11.48 7.50
CA SER A 215 23.45 -10.55 6.61
C SER A 215 22.86 -9.13 6.58
N PRO A 216 23.50 -8.11 7.19
CA PRO A 216 23.00 -6.73 7.19
C PRO A 216 22.97 -6.10 5.80
N LYS A 217 23.87 -6.53 4.92
CA LYS A 217 23.95 -6.05 3.53
C LYS A 217 22.66 -6.39 2.78
N LEU A 218 22.19 -7.64 2.88
CA LEU A 218 20.95 -8.07 2.21
C LEU A 218 19.74 -7.31 2.75
N ARG A 219 19.63 -7.16 4.08
CA ARG A 219 18.56 -6.39 4.73
C ARG A 219 18.50 -4.94 4.22
N LYS A 220 19.64 -4.25 4.19
CA LYS A 220 19.74 -2.85 3.71
C LYS A 220 19.36 -2.73 2.24
N TRP A 221 19.75 -3.67 1.40
CA TRP A 221 19.35 -3.70 -0.02
C TRP A 221 17.85 -3.93 -0.20
N SER A 222 17.25 -4.87 0.54
CA SER A 222 15.80 -5.07 0.56
C SER A 222 15.06 -3.76 0.87
N VAL A 223 15.46 -3.05 1.93
CA VAL A 223 14.84 -1.77 2.33
C VAL A 223 15.00 -0.70 1.25
N ARG A 224 16.22 -0.49 0.76
CA ARG A 224 16.50 0.53 -0.26
C ARG A 224 15.75 0.28 -1.56
N LEU A 225 15.72 -0.97 -2.01
CA LEU A 225 15.06 -1.35 -3.25
C LEU A 225 13.54 -1.23 -3.12
N THR A 226 12.95 -1.57 -1.97
CA THR A 226 11.51 -1.32 -1.72
C THR A 226 11.19 0.17 -1.80
N VAL A 227 11.97 1.03 -1.14
CA VAL A 227 11.74 2.50 -1.20
C VAL A 227 11.85 3.00 -2.64
N LEU A 228 12.87 2.57 -3.39
CA LEU A 228 13.04 2.92 -4.79
C LEU A 228 11.83 2.49 -5.62
N ILE A 229 11.36 1.25 -5.49
CA ILE A 229 10.21 0.74 -6.24
C ILE A 229 8.94 1.50 -5.91
N VAL A 230 8.69 1.86 -4.64
CA VAL A 230 7.53 2.68 -4.26
C VAL A 230 7.57 4.04 -4.95
N VAL A 231 8.75 4.67 -5.05
CA VAL A 231 8.91 5.94 -5.76
C VAL A 231 8.67 5.75 -7.27
N VAL A 232 9.28 4.74 -7.88
CA VAL A 232 9.11 4.45 -9.32
C VAL A 232 7.64 4.12 -9.64
N MET A 233 6.97 3.32 -8.81
CA MET A 233 5.54 3.02 -8.93
C MET A 233 4.65 4.26 -8.79
N THR A 234 5.05 5.21 -7.96
CA THR A 234 4.34 6.49 -7.85
C THR A 234 4.42 7.26 -9.17
N ILE A 235 5.60 7.27 -9.82
CA ILE A 235 5.78 7.90 -11.14
C ILE A 235 4.90 7.20 -12.19
N VAL A 236 4.89 5.86 -12.22
CA VAL A 236 4.03 5.06 -13.10
C VAL A 236 2.57 5.47 -12.91
N LEU A 237 2.09 5.54 -11.67
CA LEU A 237 0.71 5.87 -11.35
C LEU A 237 0.32 7.30 -11.75
N GLN A 238 1.23 8.25 -11.61
CA GLN A 238 1.00 9.64 -12.00
C GLN A 238 0.95 9.80 -13.51
N ARG A 239 1.87 9.15 -14.22
CA ARG A 239 1.99 9.27 -15.68
C ARG A 239 0.96 8.46 -16.43
N SER A 240 0.53 7.31 -15.90
CA SER A 240 -0.52 6.48 -16.51
C SER A 240 -1.94 7.07 -16.43
N ARG A 241 -2.07 8.32 -15.97
CA ARG A 241 -3.34 9.02 -15.75
C ARG A 241 -3.41 10.37 -16.46
N MET A 242 -2.34 10.77 -17.16
CA MET A 242 -2.25 12.03 -17.92
C MET A 242 -2.55 11.77 -19.38
#